data_AF-A0A3P5X4R2-F1
#
_entry.id   AF-A0A3P5X4R2-F1
#
_cell.length_a   1.000
_cell.length_b   1.000
_cell.length_c   1.000
_cell.angle_alpha   90.00
_cell.angle_beta   90.00
_cell.angle_gamma   90.00
#
_symmetry.space_group_name_H-M   'P 1'
#
loop_
_entity.id
_entity.type
_entity.pdbx_description
1 polymer ?
#
loop_
_entity_poly.entity_id
_entity_poly.type
_entity_poly.pdbx_seq_one_letter_code
_entity_poly.pdbx_strand_id
1 'polypeptide(L)'
;MEIYLTQAFCYLFINVIVRSLSYHAVSYIMDKDLSEGAMAMLPISIFGFRALWSPWFLLLIVVGIAFYFLLTMKWRHHFKDTEPVTPKQISFFLMGMILLYAVKGSPVDLLGHILFAVHMVQMAFLLLVIAPFIILGLPNWIWKKIFDVTILNKILGVLTKPLVALVVFSFMFSLYHYPLILDNVKLSPVLHTIFTVTLFIAALFFWWPITNSLNGQPKIVGLKKIGYVILSALLITPACALIIFVDVPVYETYSSGEAWLQAMALCVPANTLNSLAGLNISGPELFINTPTVYDQQLGGIIMKVFQEIVYVVVIGTEFLRWHKDEQKNADEITRKDLLERQKMYTHGL
;
A
#
# COMPACT_ATOMS: atom_id res chain seq x y z
N MET A 1 -7.77 -33.60 0.33
CA MET A 1 -8.86 -32.62 0.15
C MET A 1 -8.35 -31.18 0.19
N GLU A 2 -7.45 -30.82 1.11
CA GLU A 2 -6.86 -29.47 1.21
C GLU A 2 -5.97 -29.04 0.02
N ILE A 3 -5.22 -29.96 -0.60
CA ILE A 3 -4.42 -29.68 -1.81
C ILE A 3 -5.31 -29.32 -3.01
N TYR A 4 -6.45 -29.99 -3.16
CA TYR A 4 -7.40 -29.74 -4.25
C TYR A 4 -8.16 -28.42 -4.07
N LEU A 5 -8.50 -28.04 -2.83
CA LEU A 5 -9.06 -26.71 -2.55
C LEU A 5 -8.05 -25.59 -2.87
N THR A 6 -6.77 -25.80 -2.54
CA THR A 6 -5.70 -24.82 -2.80
C THR A 6 -5.43 -24.68 -4.30
N GLN A 7 -5.42 -25.79 -5.05
CA GLN A 7 -5.33 -25.76 -6.52
C GLN A 7 -6.57 -25.13 -7.17
N ALA A 8 -7.77 -25.44 -6.70
CA ALA A 8 -9.00 -24.84 -7.20
C ALA A 8 -9.04 -23.32 -6.91
N PHE A 9 -8.59 -22.88 -5.73
CA PHE A 9 -8.45 -21.46 -5.41
C PHE A 9 -7.39 -20.77 -6.26
N CYS A 10 -6.19 -21.35 -6.42
CA CYS A 10 -5.17 -20.83 -7.34
C CYS A 10 -5.71 -20.74 -8.77
N TYR A 11 -6.47 -21.75 -9.23
CA TYR A 11 -7.02 -21.78 -10.59
C TYR A 11 -8.15 -20.76 -10.77
N LEU A 12 -9.03 -20.57 -9.78
CA LEU A 12 -10.08 -19.56 -9.81
C LEU A 12 -9.48 -18.15 -9.72
N PHE A 13 -8.45 -17.96 -8.89
CA PHE A 13 -7.75 -16.70 -8.68
C PHE A 13 -6.91 -16.30 -9.90
N ILE A 14 -6.18 -17.25 -10.50
CA ILE A 14 -5.49 -17.06 -11.78
C ILE A 14 -6.50 -16.78 -12.89
N ASN A 15 -7.64 -17.49 -12.95
CA ASN A 15 -8.65 -17.18 -13.96
C ASN A 15 -9.30 -15.81 -13.75
N VAL A 16 -9.57 -15.38 -12.51
CA VAL A 16 -10.07 -14.03 -12.24
C VAL A 16 -9.02 -12.98 -12.62
N ILE A 17 -7.74 -13.21 -12.32
CA ILE A 17 -6.63 -12.34 -12.73
C ILE A 17 -6.51 -12.31 -14.26
N VAL A 18 -6.48 -13.46 -14.94
CA VAL A 18 -6.35 -13.57 -16.40
C VAL A 18 -7.57 -13.00 -17.12
N ARG A 19 -8.76 -13.08 -16.52
CA ARG A 19 -10.01 -12.54 -17.06
C ARG A 19 -10.17 -11.05 -16.75
N SER A 20 -9.62 -10.56 -15.64
CA SER A 20 -9.48 -9.12 -15.33
C SER A 20 -8.35 -8.46 -16.13
N LEU A 21 -7.34 -9.25 -16.51
CA LEU A 21 -6.29 -8.94 -17.49
C LEU A 21 -6.73 -9.32 -18.92
N SER A 22 -8.03 -9.51 -19.18
CA SER A 22 -8.50 -9.82 -20.53
C SER A 22 -7.89 -8.79 -21.47
N TYR A 23 -7.02 -9.29 -22.35
CA TYR A 23 -6.19 -8.51 -23.26
C TYR A 23 -7.01 -7.46 -24.02
N HIS A 24 -8.31 -7.70 -24.24
CA HIS A 24 -9.22 -6.76 -24.88
C HIS A 24 -9.40 -5.44 -24.14
N ALA A 25 -9.47 -5.37 -22.81
CA ALA A 25 -9.66 -4.09 -22.13
C ALA A 25 -8.40 -3.21 -22.18
N VAL A 26 -7.24 -3.81 -21.94
CA VAL A 26 -5.94 -3.10 -21.96
C VAL A 26 -5.51 -2.75 -23.39
N SER A 27 -5.73 -3.64 -24.38
CA SER A 27 -5.39 -3.36 -25.78
C SER A 27 -6.34 -2.37 -26.44
N TYR A 28 -7.64 -2.40 -26.11
CA TYR A 28 -8.62 -1.46 -26.66
C TYR A 28 -8.39 -0.03 -26.15
N ILE A 29 -7.90 0.13 -24.91
CA ILE A 29 -7.47 1.43 -24.35
C ILE A 29 -6.19 1.93 -25.03
N MET A 30 -5.20 1.05 -25.31
CA MET A 30 -3.92 1.48 -25.92
C MET A 30 -3.99 1.75 -27.43
N ASP A 31 -4.89 1.11 -28.18
CA ASP A 31 -4.92 1.18 -29.65
C ASP A 31 -5.70 2.39 -30.19
N LYS A 32 -6.60 2.98 -29.37
CA LYS A 32 -7.49 4.07 -29.81
C LYS A 32 -6.88 5.48 -29.71
N ASP A 33 -5.82 5.65 -28.90
CA ASP A 33 -5.18 6.96 -28.62
C ASP A 33 -4.10 7.36 -29.64
N LEU A 34 -3.73 6.48 -30.57
CA LEU A 34 -2.64 6.74 -31.53
C LEU A 34 -3.08 7.45 -32.81
N SER A 35 -4.38 7.62 -33.06
CA SER A 35 -4.89 8.11 -34.35
C SER A 35 -5.67 9.44 -34.35
N GLU A 36 -6.01 10.03 -33.21
CA GLU A 36 -6.80 11.29 -33.20
C GLU A 36 -6.22 12.36 -32.27
N GLY A 37 -5.63 13.39 -32.89
CA GLY A 37 -5.53 14.76 -32.36
C GLY A 37 -4.58 14.99 -31.19
N ALA A 38 -3.31 15.29 -31.48
CA ALA A 38 -2.42 15.93 -30.52
C ALA A 38 -2.90 17.36 -30.21
N MET A 39 -3.87 17.51 -29.29
CA MET A 39 -4.01 18.76 -28.54
C MET A 39 -2.70 18.97 -27.77
N ALA A 40 -2.15 20.17 -27.86
CA ALA A 40 -0.88 20.51 -27.20
C ALA A 40 -1.03 20.35 -25.68
N MET A 41 -0.58 19.23 -25.14
CA MET A 41 -0.53 18.99 -23.69
C MET A 41 0.30 20.08 -23.03
N LEU A 42 -0.22 20.70 -21.97
CA LEU A 42 0.54 21.69 -21.22
C LEU A 42 1.70 21.01 -20.49
N PRO A 43 2.91 21.58 -20.53
CA PRO A 43 4.03 21.02 -19.79
C PRO A 43 3.79 21.19 -18.29
N ILE A 44 4.00 20.12 -17.52
CA ILE A 44 3.86 20.12 -16.05
C ILE A 44 4.81 21.11 -15.33
N SER A 45 5.81 21.65 -16.03
CA SER A 45 6.69 22.70 -15.53
C SER A 45 5.95 24.01 -15.19
N ILE A 46 4.74 24.20 -15.71
CA ILE A 46 3.89 25.37 -15.41
C ILE A 46 3.60 25.53 -13.90
N PHE A 47 3.55 24.43 -13.16
CA PHE A 47 3.29 24.45 -11.71
C PHE A 47 4.51 24.90 -10.89
N GLY A 48 5.69 24.96 -11.51
CA GLY A 48 6.93 25.43 -10.90
C GLY A 48 7.64 24.38 -10.02
N PHE A 49 8.92 24.65 -9.74
CA PHE A 49 9.81 23.71 -9.05
C PHE A 49 9.29 23.27 -7.68
N ARG A 50 8.76 24.18 -6.87
CA ARG A 50 8.33 23.87 -5.49
C ARG A 50 7.11 22.95 -5.43
N ALA A 51 6.21 23.04 -6.40
CA ALA A 51 5.04 22.16 -6.51
C ALA A 51 5.43 20.77 -7.03
N LEU A 52 6.42 20.72 -7.94
CA LEU A 52 6.94 19.48 -8.49
C LEU A 52 7.90 18.74 -7.54
N TRP A 53 8.71 19.47 -6.78
CA TRP A 53 9.72 18.92 -5.89
C TRP A 53 9.58 19.57 -4.52
N SER A 54 8.91 18.89 -3.60
CA SER A 54 8.62 19.42 -2.26
C SER A 54 9.93 19.50 -1.43
N PRO A 55 10.52 20.70 -1.23
CA PRO A 55 11.81 20.80 -0.55
C PRO A 55 11.66 20.58 0.96
N TRP A 56 10.51 20.97 1.51
CA TRP A 56 10.18 20.74 2.92
C TRP A 56 10.02 19.26 3.23
N PHE A 57 9.38 18.51 2.33
CA PHE A 57 9.26 17.07 2.50
C PHE A 57 10.61 16.37 2.31
N LEU A 58 11.45 16.81 1.35
CA LEU A 58 12.81 16.32 1.22
C LEU A 58 13.62 16.53 2.51
N LEU A 59 13.52 17.73 3.10
CA LEU A 59 14.19 18.04 4.36
C LEU A 59 13.70 17.11 5.49
N LEU A 60 12.40 16.86 5.60
CA LEU A 60 11.85 15.91 6.58
C LEU A 60 12.40 14.49 6.37
N ILE A 61 12.52 14.05 5.12
CA ILE A 61 13.09 12.73 4.79
C ILE A 61 14.57 12.66 5.18
N VAL A 62 15.37 13.68 4.84
CA VAL A 62 16.80 13.75 5.21
C VAL A 62 16.98 13.79 6.72
N VAL A 63 16.17 14.59 7.43
CA VAL A 63 16.19 14.65 8.89
C VAL A 63 15.77 13.31 9.50
N GLY A 64 14.75 12.64 8.95
CA GLY A 64 14.33 11.31 9.38
C GLY A 64 15.41 10.25 9.22
N ILE A 65 16.15 10.28 8.10
CA ILE A 65 17.30 9.41 7.85
C ILE A 65 18.44 9.71 8.82
N ALA A 66 18.79 11.00 8.99
CA ALA A 66 19.81 11.41 9.95
C ALA A 66 19.44 10.99 11.38
N PHE A 67 18.18 11.19 11.78
CA PHE A 67 17.66 10.77 13.07
C PHE A 67 17.73 9.25 13.25
N TYR A 68 17.37 8.47 12.22
CA TYR A 68 17.51 7.01 12.25
C TYR A 68 18.96 6.58 12.53
N PHE A 69 19.94 7.16 11.83
CA PHE A 69 21.35 6.83 12.07
C PHE A 69 21.86 7.32 13.42
N LEU A 70 21.47 8.52 13.85
CA LEU A 70 21.79 9.02 15.19
C LEU A 70 21.21 8.09 16.27
N LEU A 71 19.95 7.68 16.14
CA LEU A 71 19.28 6.80 17.09
C LEU A 71 19.90 5.39 17.11
N THR A 72 20.17 4.81 15.94
CA THR A 72 20.57 3.40 15.81
C THR A 72 22.08 3.16 15.90
N MET A 73 22.92 4.16 15.62
CA MET A 73 24.38 4.04 15.71
C MET A 73 24.96 4.79 16.90
N LYS A 74 24.64 6.09 17.05
CA LYS A 74 25.28 6.96 18.05
C LYS A 74 24.62 6.87 19.43
N TRP A 75 23.30 7.02 19.48
CA TRP A 75 22.52 7.08 20.72
C TRP A 75 22.02 5.72 21.20
N ARG A 76 22.24 4.64 20.45
CA ARG A 76 21.82 3.29 20.83
C ARG A 76 22.29 2.90 22.23
N HIS A 77 23.50 3.32 22.61
CA HIS A 77 24.11 3.00 23.90
C HIS A 77 23.38 3.58 25.11
N HIS A 78 22.48 4.55 24.89
CA HIS A 78 21.64 5.13 25.95
C HIS A 78 20.44 4.24 26.30
N PHE A 79 20.16 3.21 25.49
CA PHE A 79 19.05 2.29 25.69
C PHE A 79 19.56 0.93 26.18
N LYS A 80 18.79 0.29 27.07
CA LYS A 80 19.06 -1.08 27.53
C LYS A 80 18.62 -2.09 26.46
N ASP A 81 19.32 -3.21 26.36
CA ASP A 81 19.05 -4.33 25.45
C ASP A 81 19.05 -3.96 23.94
N THR A 82 20.00 -3.11 23.50
CA THR A 82 20.12 -2.78 22.08
C THR A 82 21.02 -3.73 21.32
N GLU A 83 20.59 -4.07 20.12
CA GLU A 83 21.37 -4.76 19.09
C GLU A 83 21.80 -3.77 17.99
N PRO A 84 22.99 -3.94 17.37
CA PRO A 84 23.39 -3.17 16.20
C PRO A 84 22.42 -3.39 15.03
N VAL A 85 22.17 -2.35 14.25
CA VAL A 85 21.40 -2.47 13.00
C VAL A 85 22.16 -3.29 11.97
N THR A 86 21.45 -4.20 11.30
CA THR A 86 21.98 -5.01 10.21
C THR A 86 21.97 -4.22 8.89
N PRO A 87 22.87 -4.53 7.92
CA PRO A 87 22.83 -3.91 6.59
C PRO A 87 21.48 -4.06 5.88
N LYS A 88 20.77 -5.18 6.13
CA LYS A 88 19.44 -5.44 5.57
C LYS A 88 18.38 -4.47 6.13
N GLN A 89 18.41 -4.19 7.43
CA GLN A 89 17.52 -3.21 8.07
C GLN A 89 17.79 -1.80 7.53
N ILE A 90 19.07 -1.40 7.42
CA ILE A 90 19.43 -0.10 6.85
C ILE A 90 18.91 0.00 5.41
N SER A 91 19.09 -1.04 4.60
CA SER A 91 18.60 -1.07 3.21
C SER A 91 17.08 -0.90 3.12
N PHE A 92 16.31 -1.66 3.91
CA PHE A 92 14.84 -1.52 3.92
C PHE A 92 14.40 -0.12 4.38
N PHE A 93 15.02 0.42 5.43
CA PHE A 93 14.68 1.75 5.93
C PHE A 93 14.96 2.82 4.87
N LEU A 94 16.16 2.83 4.28
CA LEU A 94 16.52 3.79 3.25
C LEU A 94 15.63 3.65 2.02
N MET A 95 15.34 2.43 1.57
CA MET A 95 14.43 2.19 0.45
C MET A 95 13.03 2.71 0.75
N GLY A 96 12.50 2.47 1.96
CA GLY A 96 11.22 3.01 2.40
C GLY A 96 11.18 4.54 2.38
N MET A 97 12.24 5.20 2.87
CA MET A 97 12.34 6.67 2.90
C MET A 97 12.50 7.29 1.51
N ILE A 98 13.32 6.68 0.65
CA ILE A 98 13.51 7.12 -0.75
C ILE A 98 12.21 6.96 -1.53
N LEU A 99 11.54 5.80 -1.42
CA LEU A 99 10.26 5.56 -2.06
C LEU A 99 9.20 6.53 -1.55
N LEU A 100 9.16 6.81 -0.24
CA LEU A 100 8.24 7.78 0.34
C LEU A 100 8.42 9.18 -0.26
N TYR A 101 9.67 9.64 -0.42
CA TYR A 101 9.93 10.89 -1.14
C TYR A 101 9.54 10.80 -2.63
N ALA A 102 9.85 9.69 -3.29
CA ALA A 102 9.51 9.50 -4.69
C ALA A 102 7.99 9.59 -4.93
N VAL A 103 7.16 9.05 -4.04
CA VAL A 103 5.70 9.10 -4.21
C VAL A 103 5.06 10.39 -3.70
N LYS A 104 5.52 10.97 -2.58
CA LYS A 104 4.87 12.13 -1.93
C LYS A 104 5.62 13.46 -2.05
N GLY A 105 6.86 13.44 -2.51
CA GLY A 105 7.73 14.64 -2.60
C GLY A 105 8.21 15.00 -3.99
N SER A 106 7.94 14.15 -4.99
CA SER A 106 8.33 14.33 -6.38
C SER A 106 7.13 14.71 -7.27
N PRO A 107 7.32 14.95 -8.58
CA PRO A 107 6.22 15.28 -9.50
C PRO A 107 5.09 14.25 -9.51
N VAL A 108 5.36 13.03 -9.06
CA VAL A 108 4.34 11.97 -8.87
C VAL A 108 3.22 12.43 -7.94
N ASP A 109 3.51 13.26 -6.92
CA ASP A 109 2.48 13.75 -6.01
C ASP A 109 1.52 14.71 -6.67
N LEU A 110 2.05 15.67 -7.44
CA LEU A 110 1.24 16.56 -8.25
C LEU A 110 0.43 15.78 -9.29
N LEU A 111 1.07 14.84 -9.99
CA LEU A 111 0.41 13.99 -10.98
C LEU A 111 -0.69 13.11 -10.38
N GLY A 112 -0.57 12.68 -9.12
CA GLY A 112 -1.64 11.95 -8.42
C GLY A 112 -2.84 12.82 -8.01
N HIS A 113 -2.71 14.15 -8.07
CA HIS A 113 -3.84 15.08 -7.96
C HIS A 113 -4.45 15.43 -9.33
N ILE A 114 -3.74 15.14 -10.42
CA ILE A 114 -4.22 15.32 -11.80
C ILE A 114 -4.87 14.03 -12.32
N LEU A 115 -4.19 12.89 -12.18
CA LEU A 115 -4.59 11.59 -12.72
C LEU A 115 -4.87 10.62 -11.58
N PHE A 116 -6.04 10.00 -11.64
CA PHE A 116 -6.43 8.96 -10.71
C PHE A 116 -5.56 7.70 -10.87
N ALA A 117 -5.12 7.37 -12.09
CA ALA A 117 -4.19 6.26 -12.30
C ALA A 117 -2.87 6.45 -11.52
N VAL A 118 -2.30 7.66 -11.55
CA VAL A 118 -1.09 7.99 -10.80
C VAL A 118 -1.37 8.00 -9.29
N HIS A 119 -2.54 8.48 -8.88
CA HIS A 119 -2.98 8.38 -7.48
C HIS A 119 -2.95 6.93 -6.99
N MET A 120 -3.45 5.99 -7.80
CA MET A 120 -3.47 4.57 -7.47
C MET A 120 -2.08 3.96 -7.36
N VAL A 121 -1.14 4.38 -8.23
CA VAL A 121 0.28 4.03 -8.08
C VAL A 121 0.82 4.52 -6.74
N GLN A 122 0.59 5.79 -6.38
CA GLN A 122 1.05 6.33 -5.10
C GLN A 122 0.51 5.54 -3.91
N MET A 123 -0.79 5.26 -3.90
CA MET A 123 -1.45 4.52 -2.81
C MET A 123 -0.95 3.08 -2.73
N ALA A 124 -0.74 2.40 -3.86
CA ALA A 124 -0.21 1.05 -3.89
C ALA A 124 1.21 0.97 -3.30
N PHE A 125 2.12 1.87 -3.70
CA PHE A 125 3.46 1.93 -3.11
C PHE A 125 3.44 2.31 -1.63
N LEU A 126 2.65 3.30 -1.25
CA LEU A 126 2.54 3.77 0.13
C LEU A 126 2.06 2.66 1.07
N LEU A 127 0.98 1.96 0.70
CA LEU A 127 0.33 1.00 1.58
C LEU A 127 0.92 -0.41 1.50
N LEU A 128 1.42 -0.83 0.33
CA LEU A 128 1.83 -2.23 0.11
C LEU A 128 3.35 -2.43 0.08
N VAL A 129 4.15 -1.38 -0.13
CA VAL A 129 5.62 -1.50 -0.22
C VAL A 129 6.33 -0.71 0.87
N ILE A 130 6.00 0.57 1.02
CA ILE A 130 6.67 1.44 1.98
C ILE A 130 6.36 0.99 3.41
N ALA A 131 5.11 0.66 3.73
CA ALA A 131 4.72 0.19 5.06
C ALA A 131 5.55 -1.01 5.57
N PRO A 132 5.65 -2.16 4.85
CA PRO A 132 6.48 -3.27 5.30
C PRO A 132 7.97 -2.95 5.32
N PHE A 133 8.47 -2.07 4.44
CA PHE A 133 9.88 -1.64 4.46
C PHE A 133 10.21 -0.82 5.71
N ILE A 134 9.31 0.03 6.18
CA ILE A 134 9.48 0.74 7.45
C ILE A 134 9.52 -0.24 8.63
N ILE A 135 8.65 -1.27 8.64
CA ILE A 135 8.64 -2.29 9.71
C ILE A 135 9.95 -3.07 9.73
N LEU A 136 10.38 -3.57 8.57
CA LEU A 136 11.60 -4.38 8.40
C LEU A 136 12.88 -3.56 8.56
N GLY A 137 12.81 -2.25 8.35
CA GLY A 137 13.96 -1.34 8.46
C GLY A 137 14.30 -0.92 9.88
N LEU A 138 13.33 -1.03 10.80
CA LEU A 138 13.52 -0.70 12.21
C LEU A 138 13.95 -1.94 13.02
N PRO A 139 15.02 -1.85 13.84
CA PRO A 139 15.46 -2.95 14.70
C PRO A 139 14.45 -3.27 15.80
N ASN A 140 14.45 -4.52 16.26
CA ASN A 140 13.43 -5.02 17.20
C ASN A 140 13.41 -4.27 18.52
N TRP A 141 14.56 -3.75 18.98
CA TRP A 141 14.63 -3.00 20.23
C TRP A 141 13.85 -1.67 20.16
N ILE A 142 13.77 -1.02 19.00
CA ILE A 142 12.95 0.20 18.82
C ILE A 142 11.48 -0.17 18.97
N TRP A 143 11.05 -1.22 18.28
CA TRP A 143 9.69 -1.74 18.42
C TRP A 143 9.38 -2.14 19.86
N LYS A 144 10.27 -2.89 20.51
CA LYS A 144 10.13 -3.25 21.94
C LYS A 144 9.88 -2.01 22.79
N LYS A 145 10.62 -0.92 22.58
CA LYS A 145 10.42 0.34 23.33
C LYS A 145 9.08 1.01 23.06
N ILE A 146 8.58 0.95 21.82
CA ILE A 146 7.24 1.45 21.48
C ILE A 146 6.16 0.63 22.23
N PHE A 147 6.30 -0.70 22.24
CA PHE A 147 5.39 -1.61 22.94
C PHE A 147 5.59 -1.66 24.47
N ASP A 148 6.73 -1.19 25.02
CA ASP A 148 6.96 -1.10 26.46
C ASP A 148 6.08 0.00 27.11
N VAL A 149 5.63 1.00 26.34
CA VAL A 149 4.73 2.06 26.82
C VAL A 149 3.33 1.48 27.04
N THR A 150 2.85 1.45 28.28
CA THR A 150 1.62 0.72 28.69
C THR A 150 0.38 1.07 27.85
N ILE A 151 0.17 2.34 27.55
CA ILE A 151 -0.98 2.80 26.75
C ILE A 151 -0.85 2.32 25.29
N LEU A 152 0.34 2.50 24.71
CA LEU A 152 0.62 2.04 23.35
C LEU A 152 0.51 0.52 23.25
N ASN A 153 0.99 -0.24 24.24
CA ASN A 153 0.88 -1.70 24.23
C ASN A 153 -0.57 -2.18 24.17
N LYS A 154 -1.48 -1.53 24.92
CA LYS A 154 -2.91 -1.89 24.90
C LYS A 154 -3.54 -1.63 23.53
N ILE A 155 -3.26 -0.46 22.95
CA ILE A 155 -3.81 -0.05 21.66
C ILE A 155 -3.20 -0.90 20.54
N LEU A 156 -1.87 -0.91 20.43
CA LEU A 156 -1.14 -1.65 19.41
C LEU A 156 -1.35 -3.16 19.55
N GLY A 157 -1.43 -3.69 20.77
CA GLY A 157 -1.69 -5.11 21.01
C GLY A 157 -3.08 -5.57 20.58
N VAL A 158 -4.04 -4.66 20.39
CA VAL A 158 -5.33 -4.94 19.74
C VAL A 158 -5.24 -4.74 18.23
N LEU A 159 -4.71 -3.59 17.80
CA LEU A 159 -4.69 -3.21 16.38
C LEU A 159 -3.75 -4.07 15.53
N THR A 160 -2.73 -4.69 16.12
CA THR A 160 -1.82 -5.61 15.42
C THR A 160 -2.27 -7.07 15.47
N LYS A 161 -3.41 -7.39 16.13
CA LYS A 161 -3.98 -8.75 16.04
C LYS A 161 -4.38 -9.01 14.58
N PRO A 162 -4.01 -10.17 14.00
CA PRO A 162 -4.23 -10.48 12.59
C PRO A 162 -5.60 -10.04 12.04
N LEU A 163 -6.69 -10.59 12.58
CA LEU A 163 -8.04 -10.32 12.08
C LEU A 163 -8.46 -8.86 12.25
N VAL A 164 -8.06 -8.21 13.35
CA VAL A 164 -8.37 -6.79 13.59
C VAL A 164 -7.64 -5.92 12.59
N ALA A 165 -6.32 -6.13 12.45
CA ALA A 165 -5.49 -5.40 11.50
C ALA A 165 -6.01 -5.53 10.06
N LEU A 166 -6.41 -6.75 9.69
CA LEU A 166 -6.95 -7.06 8.38
C LEU A 166 -8.26 -6.32 8.11
N VAL A 167 -9.23 -6.42 9.02
CA VAL A 167 -10.54 -5.78 8.86
C VAL A 167 -10.40 -4.26 8.87
N VAL A 168 -9.61 -3.70 9.78
CA VAL A 168 -9.40 -2.25 9.88
C VAL A 168 -8.74 -1.70 8.62
N PHE A 169 -7.67 -2.34 8.14
CA PHE A 169 -7.00 -1.91 6.91
C PHE A 169 -7.92 -2.02 5.69
N SER A 170 -8.56 -3.17 5.47
CA SER A 170 -9.45 -3.36 4.31
C SER A 170 -10.66 -2.43 4.35
N PHE A 171 -11.23 -2.20 5.54
CA PHE A 171 -12.33 -1.24 5.71
C PHE A 171 -11.87 0.18 5.40
N MET A 172 -10.74 0.62 5.98
CA MET A 172 -10.23 1.97 5.76
C MET A 172 -9.79 2.20 4.31
N PHE A 173 -9.20 1.19 3.69
CA PHE A 173 -8.87 1.19 2.26
C PHE A 173 -10.12 1.37 1.42
N SER A 174 -11.17 0.58 1.69
CA SER A 174 -12.43 0.66 0.93
C SER A 174 -13.13 1.99 1.15
N LEU A 175 -13.15 2.49 2.39
CA LEU A 175 -13.77 3.76 2.74
C LEU A 175 -13.08 4.93 2.05
N TYR A 176 -11.75 4.96 2.04
CA TYR A 176 -10.98 6.01 1.37
C TYR A 176 -11.26 6.07 -0.13
N HIS A 177 -11.47 4.93 -0.78
CA HIS A 177 -11.76 4.85 -2.20
C HIS A 177 -13.26 4.94 -2.54
N TYR A 178 -14.13 5.08 -1.54
CA TYR A 178 -15.54 5.34 -1.80
C TYR A 178 -15.69 6.76 -2.37
N PRO A 179 -16.38 6.96 -3.51
CA PRO A 179 -16.40 8.24 -4.24
C PRO A 179 -16.62 9.48 -3.37
N LEU A 180 -17.71 9.49 -2.60
CA LEU A 180 -18.05 10.62 -1.73
C LEU A 180 -16.96 10.93 -0.70
N ILE A 181 -16.32 9.91 -0.12
CA ILE A 181 -15.25 10.12 0.87
C ILE A 181 -14.00 10.64 0.18
N LEU A 182 -13.61 10.05 -0.95
CA LEU A 182 -12.41 10.45 -1.68
C LEU A 182 -12.49 11.93 -2.08
N ASP A 183 -13.61 12.37 -2.65
CA ASP A 183 -13.77 13.76 -3.08
C ASP A 183 -13.67 14.72 -1.88
N ASN A 184 -14.38 14.45 -0.78
CA ASN A 184 -14.27 15.29 0.42
C ASN A 184 -12.85 15.31 1.00
N VAL A 185 -12.15 14.17 0.97
CA VAL A 185 -10.78 14.06 1.46
C VAL A 185 -9.83 14.86 0.56
N LYS A 186 -9.99 14.79 -0.76
CA LYS A 186 -9.14 15.49 -1.75
C LYS A 186 -9.40 17.00 -1.82
N LEU A 187 -10.57 17.47 -1.39
CA LEU A 187 -10.92 18.90 -1.42
C LEU A 187 -10.47 19.67 -0.16
N SER A 188 -9.95 18.97 0.85
CA SER A 188 -9.52 19.59 2.11
C SER A 188 -8.09 19.14 2.51
N PRO A 189 -7.13 20.07 2.68
CA PRO A 189 -5.76 19.75 3.10
C PRO A 189 -5.65 18.97 4.42
N VAL A 190 -6.50 19.33 5.38
CA VAL A 190 -6.49 18.70 6.72
C VAL A 190 -7.02 17.28 6.63
N LEU A 191 -8.21 17.08 6.04
CA LEU A 191 -8.79 15.75 5.81
C LEU A 191 -7.86 14.86 4.98
N HIS A 192 -7.29 15.36 3.88
CA HIS A 192 -6.33 14.62 3.06
C HIS A 192 -5.16 14.08 3.89
N THR A 193 -4.57 14.94 4.72
CA THR A 193 -3.44 14.58 5.59
C THR A 193 -3.85 13.54 6.62
N ILE A 194 -4.95 13.77 7.35
CA ILE A 194 -5.42 12.88 8.41
C ILE A 194 -5.76 11.49 7.86
N PHE A 195 -6.53 11.42 6.76
CA PHE A 195 -6.92 10.14 6.17
C PHE A 195 -5.71 9.40 5.60
N THR A 196 -4.82 10.08 4.88
CA THR A 196 -3.62 9.43 4.31
C THR A 196 -2.71 8.88 5.39
N VAL A 197 -2.45 9.65 6.46
CA VAL A 197 -1.62 9.20 7.59
C VAL A 197 -2.28 8.04 8.34
N THR A 198 -3.59 8.15 8.62
CA THR A 198 -4.33 7.10 9.34
C THR A 198 -4.38 5.79 8.53
N LEU A 199 -4.60 5.88 7.22
CA LEU A 199 -4.60 4.73 6.32
C LEU A 199 -3.21 4.10 6.21
N PHE A 200 -2.14 4.90 6.17
CA PHE A 200 -0.77 4.38 6.23
C PHE A 200 -0.47 3.68 7.56
N ILE A 201 -0.93 4.23 8.69
CA ILE A 201 -0.81 3.58 10.00
C ILE A 201 -1.58 2.24 10.03
N ALA A 202 -2.80 2.20 9.46
CA ALA A 202 -3.56 0.96 9.33
C ALA A 202 -2.82 -0.08 8.47
N ALA A 203 -2.13 0.36 7.41
CA ALA A 203 -1.26 -0.51 6.61
C ALA A 203 -0.08 -1.05 7.42
N LEU A 204 0.56 -0.24 8.28
CA LEU A 204 1.61 -0.73 9.19
C LEU A 204 1.07 -1.83 10.11
N PHE A 205 -0.15 -1.68 10.64
CA PHE A 205 -0.76 -2.72 11.47
C PHE A 205 -1.11 -3.98 10.68
N PHE A 206 -1.57 -3.85 9.44
CA PHE A 206 -1.81 -4.99 8.53
C PHE A 206 -0.53 -5.77 8.23
N TRP A 207 0.57 -5.07 7.93
CA TRP A 207 1.85 -5.70 7.63
C TRP A 207 2.58 -6.23 8.87
N TRP A 208 2.24 -5.73 10.06
CA TRP A 208 2.85 -6.13 11.32
C TRP A 208 2.86 -7.66 11.54
N PRO A 209 1.71 -8.37 11.60
CA PRO A 209 1.67 -9.80 11.87
C PRO A 209 2.36 -10.67 10.80
N ILE A 210 2.61 -10.11 9.60
CA ILE A 210 3.31 -10.77 8.50
C ILE A 210 4.83 -10.66 8.66
N THR A 211 5.31 -9.48 9.04
CA THR A 211 6.73 -9.09 8.90
C THR A 211 7.49 -9.01 10.23
N ASN A 212 6.81 -8.80 11.36
CA ASN A 212 7.49 -8.56 12.63
C ASN A 212 8.23 -9.81 13.14
N SER A 213 9.39 -9.59 13.78
CA SER A 213 10.18 -10.64 14.42
C SER A 213 10.23 -10.54 15.94
N LEU A 214 9.55 -9.55 16.54
CA LEU A 214 9.59 -9.28 17.98
C LEU A 214 8.89 -10.36 18.82
N ASN A 215 9.57 -10.92 19.82
CA ASN A 215 9.01 -11.97 20.68
C ASN A 215 7.82 -11.45 21.51
N GLY A 216 6.80 -12.29 21.71
CA GLY A 216 5.60 -11.95 22.48
C GLY A 216 4.56 -11.10 21.73
N GLN A 217 4.82 -10.73 20.47
CA GLN A 217 3.86 -9.98 19.64
C GLN A 217 3.03 -10.90 18.73
N PRO A 218 1.83 -10.45 18.30
CA PRO A 218 1.01 -11.19 17.35
C PRO A 218 1.78 -11.44 16.04
N LYS A 219 1.84 -12.71 15.61
CA LYS A 219 2.54 -13.17 14.41
C LYS A 219 1.72 -14.24 13.71
N ILE A 220 1.85 -14.30 12.40
CA ILE A 220 1.30 -15.39 11.58
C ILE A 220 2.47 -16.12 10.93
N VAL A 221 2.44 -17.45 10.96
CA VAL A 221 3.49 -18.33 10.43
C VAL A 221 2.92 -19.39 9.51
N GLY A 222 3.74 -19.88 8.57
CA GLY A 222 3.38 -20.95 7.65
C GLY A 222 2.14 -20.65 6.82
N LEU A 223 1.31 -21.67 6.59
CA LEU A 223 0.11 -21.59 5.73
C LEU A 223 -0.92 -20.54 6.19
N LYS A 224 -1.01 -20.24 7.50
CA LYS A 224 -1.92 -19.20 8.00
C LYS A 224 -1.58 -17.83 7.43
N LYS A 225 -0.30 -17.56 7.14
CA LYS A 225 0.15 -16.28 6.57
C LYS A 225 -0.29 -16.17 5.10
N ILE A 226 -0.25 -17.29 4.37
CA ILE A 226 -0.78 -17.36 3.00
C ILE A 226 -2.29 -17.07 3.01
N GLY A 227 -3.05 -17.75 3.88
CA GLY A 227 -4.49 -17.50 4.04
C GLY A 227 -4.82 -16.06 4.43
N TYR A 228 -4.00 -15.44 5.27
CA TYR A 228 -4.13 -14.02 5.66
C TYR A 228 -4.02 -13.06 4.48
N VAL A 229 -3.00 -13.26 3.63
CA VAL A 229 -2.76 -12.42 2.45
C VAL A 229 -3.86 -12.64 1.40
N ILE A 230 -4.28 -13.89 1.18
CA ILE A 230 -5.41 -14.20 0.29
C ILE A 230 -6.70 -13.53 0.78
N LEU A 231 -7.00 -13.62 2.08
CA LEU A 231 -8.19 -12.99 2.64
C LEU A 231 -8.15 -11.47 2.49
N SER A 232 -6.97 -10.85 2.63
CA SER A 232 -6.80 -9.43 2.33
C SER A 232 -7.10 -9.10 0.87
N ALA A 233 -6.59 -9.90 -0.07
CA ALA A 233 -6.86 -9.71 -1.50
C ALA A 233 -8.36 -9.72 -1.77
N LEU A 234 -9.08 -10.68 -1.18
CA LEU A 234 -10.53 -10.81 -1.31
C LEU A 234 -11.27 -9.61 -0.72
N LEU A 235 -10.86 -9.12 0.46
CA LEU A 235 -11.52 -8.01 1.13
C LEU A 235 -11.32 -6.65 0.43
N ILE A 236 -10.20 -6.46 -0.26
CA ILE A 236 -9.89 -5.23 -1.01
C ILE A 236 -10.54 -5.24 -2.41
N THR A 237 -10.79 -6.43 -2.96
CA THR A 237 -11.31 -6.60 -4.33
C THR A 237 -12.61 -5.83 -4.61
N PRO A 238 -13.63 -5.79 -3.72
CA PRO A 238 -14.86 -5.04 -3.98
C PRO A 238 -14.61 -3.56 -4.25
N ALA A 239 -13.69 -2.92 -3.50
CA ALA A 239 -13.35 -1.52 -3.72
C ALA A 239 -12.74 -1.31 -5.12
N CYS A 240 -11.78 -2.14 -5.52
CA CYS A 240 -11.17 -2.04 -6.85
C CYS A 240 -12.18 -2.36 -7.96
N ALA A 241 -12.99 -3.41 -7.80
CA ALA A 241 -13.97 -3.83 -8.81
C ALA A 241 -15.02 -2.75 -9.07
N LEU A 242 -15.49 -2.06 -8.03
CA LEU A 242 -16.43 -0.94 -8.16
C LEU A 242 -15.87 0.20 -8.99
N ILE A 243 -14.55 0.38 -9.05
CA ILE A 243 -13.87 1.43 -9.84
C ILE A 243 -13.57 0.93 -11.26
N ILE A 244 -13.14 -0.32 -11.40
CA ILE A 244 -12.76 -0.92 -12.69
C ILE A 244 -13.96 -1.01 -13.65
N PHE A 245 -15.16 -1.23 -13.13
CA PHE A 245 -16.36 -1.47 -13.92
C PHE A 245 -17.33 -0.27 -13.93
N VAL A 246 -16.86 0.95 -13.66
CA VAL A 246 -17.69 2.15 -13.80
C VAL A 246 -17.88 2.51 -15.27
N ASP A 247 -19.09 2.89 -15.66
CA ASP A 247 -19.39 3.36 -17.02
C ASP A 247 -19.33 4.89 -17.14
N VAL A 248 -19.26 5.59 -16.01
CA VAL A 248 -19.18 7.05 -15.91
C VAL A 248 -18.10 7.43 -14.88
N PRO A 249 -17.48 8.62 -15.00
CA PRO A 249 -16.57 9.12 -13.96
C PRO A 249 -17.32 9.22 -12.61
N VAL A 250 -16.77 8.61 -11.56
CA VAL A 250 -17.38 8.58 -10.23
C VAL A 250 -16.71 9.54 -9.23
N TYR A 251 -15.47 9.96 -9.50
CA TYR A 251 -14.75 10.94 -8.67
C TYR A 251 -14.80 12.34 -9.29
N GLU A 252 -15.51 13.25 -8.62
CA GLU A 252 -15.70 14.63 -9.08
C GLU A 252 -14.39 15.43 -9.09
N THR A 253 -13.48 15.11 -8.17
CA THR A 253 -12.12 15.68 -8.09
C THR A 253 -11.34 15.56 -9.40
N TYR A 254 -11.64 14.55 -10.21
CA TYR A 254 -10.94 14.25 -11.45
C TYR A 254 -11.78 14.57 -12.70
N SER A 255 -13.05 14.94 -12.56
CA SER A 255 -13.95 15.21 -13.70
C SER A 255 -14.46 16.64 -13.76
N SER A 256 -14.52 17.35 -12.63
CA SER A 256 -14.94 18.74 -12.59
C SER A 256 -13.75 19.67 -12.40
N GLY A 257 -13.79 20.80 -13.10
CA GLY A 257 -12.70 21.75 -13.07
C GLY A 257 -12.54 22.52 -11.77
N GLU A 258 -13.65 22.81 -11.11
CA GLU A 258 -13.65 23.47 -9.80
C GLU A 258 -13.07 22.53 -8.73
N ALA A 259 -13.54 21.28 -8.65
CA ALA A 259 -13.02 20.30 -7.69
C ALA A 259 -11.54 19.97 -7.98
N TRP A 260 -11.16 19.89 -9.25
CA TRP A 260 -9.76 19.70 -9.64
C TRP A 260 -8.87 20.86 -9.17
N LEU A 261 -9.26 22.12 -9.43
CA LEU A 261 -8.49 23.29 -8.96
C LEU A 261 -8.36 23.31 -7.44
N GLN A 262 -9.44 22.97 -6.72
CA GLN A 262 -9.42 22.90 -5.27
C GLN A 262 -8.50 21.78 -4.75
N ALA A 263 -8.50 20.60 -5.38
CA ALA A 263 -7.58 19.52 -5.05
C ALA A 263 -6.11 19.89 -5.37
N MET A 264 -5.87 20.68 -6.41
CA MET A 264 -4.53 21.16 -6.75
C MET A 264 -3.98 22.17 -5.74
N ALA A 265 -4.84 22.87 -4.99
CA ALA A 265 -4.43 23.75 -3.89
C ALA A 265 -3.69 23.02 -2.76
N LEU A 266 -3.74 21.68 -2.72
CA LEU A 266 -2.97 20.84 -1.80
C LEU A 266 -1.46 20.89 -2.08
N CYS A 267 -1.06 21.05 -3.34
CA CYS A 267 0.33 20.94 -3.78
C CYS A 267 0.84 22.21 -4.49
N VAL A 268 -0.06 23.06 -4.99
CA VAL A 268 0.26 24.24 -5.80
C VAL A 268 0.02 25.52 -4.99
N PRO A 269 1.00 26.46 -4.97
CA PRO A 269 0.81 27.78 -4.37
C PRO A 269 -0.36 28.56 -4.96
N ALA A 270 -1.11 29.27 -4.11
CA ALA A 270 -2.32 30.00 -4.50
C ALA A 270 -2.10 31.03 -5.63
N ASN A 271 -0.94 31.67 -5.69
CA ASN A 271 -0.59 32.61 -6.77
C ASN A 271 -0.49 31.92 -8.14
N THR A 272 0.08 30.71 -8.21
CA THR A 272 0.14 29.92 -9.44
C THR A 272 -1.26 29.43 -9.82
N LEU A 273 -2.06 29.00 -8.85
CA LEU A 273 -3.43 28.54 -9.10
C LEU A 273 -4.33 29.65 -9.64
N ASN A 274 -4.23 30.87 -9.10
CA ASN A 274 -4.99 32.04 -9.58
C ASN A 274 -4.64 32.41 -11.03
N SER A 275 -3.39 32.19 -11.46
CA SER A 275 -2.99 32.42 -12.85
C SER A 275 -3.59 31.39 -13.82
N LEU A 276 -3.84 30.16 -13.34
CA LEU A 276 -4.49 29.10 -14.11
C LEU A 276 -6.01 29.29 -14.17
N ALA A 277 -6.63 29.72 -13.06
CA ALA A 277 -8.07 30.00 -13.02
C ALA A 277 -8.49 31.10 -14.01
N GLY A 278 -7.63 32.10 -14.25
CA GLY A 278 -7.87 33.15 -15.24
C GLY A 278 -7.83 32.68 -16.71
N LEU A 279 -7.37 31.47 -16.97
CA LEU A 279 -7.30 30.87 -18.31
C LEU A 279 -8.53 30.00 -18.65
N ASN A 280 -9.53 29.95 -17.77
CA ASN A 280 -10.69 29.03 -17.85
C ASN A 280 -10.27 27.56 -18.03
N ILE A 281 -9.10 27.23 -17.47
CA ILE A 281 -8.43 25.93 -17.48
C ILE A 281 -8.93 25.15 -16.28
N SER A 282 -9.67 24.07 -16.51
CA SER A 282 -10.42 23.45 -15.42
C SER A 282 -10.54 21.93 -15.60
N GLY A 283 -9.42 21.22 -15.74
CA GLY A 283 -9.48 19.76 -15.68
C GLY A 283 -8.22 19.03 -16.17
N PRO A 284 -8.12 17.72 -15.89
CA PRO A 284 -7.00 16.88 -16.32
C PRO A 284 -6.87 16.72 -17.83
N GLU A 285 -7.93 17.01 -18.61
CA GLU A 285 -7.96 16.95 -20.08
C GLU A 285 -6.90 17.84 -20.75
N LEU A 286 -6.29 18.77 -20.02
CA LEU A 286 -5.18 19.61 -20.48
C LEU A 286 -3.82 18.92 -20.46
N PHE A 287 -3.71 17.85 -19.67
CA PHE A 287 -2.48 17.08 -19.48
C PHE A 287 -2.57 15.67 -20.06
N ILE A 288 -3.77 15.22 -20.43
CA ILE A 288 -4.00 13.90 -21.00
C ILE A 288 -5.09 13.93 -22.08
N ASN A 289 -4.91 13.12 -23.12
CA ASN A 289 -5.88 12.96 -24.21
C ASN A 289 -6.84 11.78 -23.98
N THR A 290 -6.97 11.30 -22.74
CA THR A 290 -7.83 10.17 -22.40
C THR A 290 -9.08 10.64 -21.66
N PRO A 291 -10.26 10.10 -22.00
CA PRO A 291 -11.46 10.30 -21.20
C PRO A 291 -11.25 9.92 -19.73
N THR A 292 -11.72 10.76 -18.81
CA THR A 292 -11.57 10.59 -17.34
C THR A 292 -12.06 9.23 -16.84
N VAL A 293 -13.11 8.67 -17.46
CA VAL A 293 -13.61 7.33 -17.12
C VAL A 293 -12.52 6.26 -17.31
N TYR A 294 -11.71 6.36 -18.37
CA TYR A 294 -10.63 5.40 -18.63
C TYR A 294 -9.47 5.58 -17.67
N ASP A 295 -9.13 6.80 -17.27
CA ASP A 295 -8.12 7.05 -16.21
C ASP A 295 -8.57 6.42 -14.87
N GLN A 296 -9.85 6.54 -14.52
CA GLN A 296 -10.41 5.93 -13.30
C GLN A 296 -10.38 4.40 -13.35
N GLN A 297 -10.87 3.80 -14.45
CA GLN A 297 -10.82 2.35 -14.67
C GLN A 297 -9.37 1.84 -14.63
N LEU A 298 -8.45 2.53 -15.31
CA LEU A 298 -7.03 2.20 -15.33
C LEU A 298 -6.43 2.26 -13.92
N GLY A 299 -6.77 3.26 -13.12
CA GLY A 299 -6.33 3.33 -11.73
C GLY A 299 -6.79 2.13 -10.91
N GLY A 300 -8.06 1.72 -11.05
CA GLY A 300 -8.58 0.52 -10.41
C GLY A 300 -7.79 -0.75 -10.82
N ILE A 301 -7.50 -0.90 -12.12
CA ILE A 301 -6.71 -2.01 -12.66
C ILE A 301 -5.27 -1.97 -12.11
N ILE A 302 -4.62 -0.82 -12.13
CA ILE A 302 -3.24 -0.64 -11.63
C ILE A 302 -3.14 -1.04 -10.17
N MET A 303 -4.02 -0.52 -9.31
CA MET A 303 -4.02 -0.85 -7.88
C MET A 303 -4.19 -2.36 -7.69
N LYS A 304 -5.14 -2.97 -8.41
CA LYS A 304 -5.40 -4.41 -8.29
C LYS A 304 -4.21 -5.26 -8.76
N VAL A 305 -3.66 -4.98 -9.93
CA VAL A 305 -2.52 -5.73 -10.48
C VAL A 305 -1.28 -5.57 -9.60
N PHE A 306 -1.01 -4.36 -9.11
CA PHE A 306 0.11 -4.11 -8.22
C PHE A 306 -0.04 -4.86 -6.89
N GLN A 307 -1.25 -4.86 -6.31
CA GLN A 307 -1.59 -5.62 -5.12
C GLN A 307 -1.35 -7.12 -5.32
N GLU A 308 -1.75 -7.68 -6.47
CA GLU A 308 -1.51 -9.08 -6.79
C GLU A 308 -0.02 -9.41 -6.91
N ILE A 309 0.78 -8.55 -7.57
CA ILE A 309 2.23 -8.75 -7.68
C ILE A 309 2.88 -8.82 -6.30
N VAL A 310 2.59 -7.85 -5.43
CA VAL A 310 3.14 -7.82 -4.06
C VAL A 310 2.71 -9.06 -3.28
N TYR A 311 1.43 -9.45 -3.37
CA TYR A 311 0.90 -10.57 -2.61
C TYR A 311 1.42 -11.92 -3.10
N VAL A 312 1.58 -12.10 -4.41
CA VAL A 312 2.21 -13.30 -5.00
C VAL A 312 3.66 -13.43 -4.53
N VAL A 313 4.43 -12.34 -4.46
CA VAL A 313 5.80 -12.37 -3.92
C VAL A 313 5.80 -12.80 -2.45
N VAL A 314 4.91 -12.26 -1.63
CA VAL A 314 4.81 -12.63 -0.20
C VAL A 314 4.37 -14.08 -0.04
N ILE A 315 3.33 -14.52 -0.75
CA ILE A 315 2.85 -15.90 -0.71
C ILE A 315 3.92 -16.86 -1.20
N GLY A 316 4.59 -16.56 -2.33
CA GLY A 316 5.62 -17.41 -2.90
C GLY A 316 6.82 -17.58 -1.97
N THR A 317 7.29 -16.49 -1.36
CA THR A 317 8.41 -16.56 -0.39
C THR A 317 8.06 -17.39 0.85
N GLU A 318 6.84 -17.25 1.37
CA GLU A 318 6.38 -17.99 2.55
C GLU A 318 6.05 -19.45 2.24
N PHE A 319 5.50 -19.74 1.07
CA PHE A 319 5.27 -21.10 0.58
C PHE A 319 6.59 -21.85 0.41
N LEU A 320 7.59 -21.23 -0.24
CA LEU A 320 8.91 -21.84 -0.42
C LEU A 320 9.61 -22.08 0.93
N ARG A 321 9.43 -21.16 1.89
CA ARG A 321 9.95 -21.33 3.25
C ARG A 321 9.27 -22.50 3.96
N TRP A 322 7.94 -22.53 3.96
CA TRP A 322 7.17 -23.61 4.55
C TRP A 322 7.51 -24.97 3.92
N HIS A 323 7.58 -25.06 2.60
CA HIS A 323 7.92 -26.30 1.89
C HIS A 323 9.32 -26.82 2.26
N LYS A 324 10.31 -25.92 2.39
CA LYS A 324 11.66 -26.29 2.84
C LYS A 324 11.67 -26.75 4.30
N ASP A 325 10.89 -26.12 5.16
CA ASP A 325 10.79 -26.49 6.58
C ASP A 325 10.08 -27.84 6.75
N GLU A 326 9.08 -28.13 5.92
CA GLU A 326 8.36 -29.42 5.88
C GLU A 326 9.29 -30.57 5.46
N GLN A 327 10.07 -30.37 4.38
CA GLN A 327 11.03 -31.38 3.91
C GLN A 327 12.13 -31.70 4.93
N LYS A 328 12.62 -30.68 5.65
CA LYS A 328 13.71 -30.87 6.62
C LYS A 328 13.25 -31.56 7.91
N ASN A 329 11.99 -31.40 8.30
CA ASN A 329 11.47 -31.88 9.58
C ASN A 329 10.46 -33.02 9.42
N ALA A 330 10.37 -33.65 8.24
CA ALA A 330 9.37 -34.68 7.92
C ALA A 330 9.32 -35.82 8.96
N ASP A 331 10.47 -36.32 9.40
CA ASP A 331 10.57 -37.39 10.40
C ASP A 331 10.11 -36.91 11.79
N GLU A 332 10.43 -35.67 12.17
CA GLU A 332 10.02 -35.09 13.45
C GLU A 332 8.50 -34.84 13.49
N ILE A 333 7.94 -34.34 12.38
CA ILE A 333 6.50 -34.12 12.21
C ILE A 333 5.76 -35.45 12.31
N THR A 334 6.21 -36.47 11.55
CA THR A 334 5.64 -37.81 11.58
C THR A 334 5.67 -38.40 12.99
N ARG A 335 6.79 -38.26 13.71
CA ARG A 335 6.92 -38.72 15.09
C ARG A 335 5.94 -37.99 16.04
N LYS A 336 5.78 -36.67 15.91
CA LYS A 336 4.83 -35.90 16.73
C LYS A 336 3.39 -36.33 16.46
N ASP A 337 3.01 -36.50 15.20
CA ASP A 337 1.66 -36.95 14.80
C ASP A 337 1.35 -38.35 15.34
N LEU A 338 2.32 -39.27 15.29
CA LEU A 338 2.18 -40.61 15.88
C LEU A 338 1.99 -40.54 17.41
N LEU A 339 2.75 -39.69 18.10
CA LEU A 339 2.62 -39.50 19.55
C LEU A 339 1.27 -38.86 19.93
N GLU A 340 0.79 -37.89 19.16
CA GLU A 340 -0.54 -37.30 19.38
C GLU A 340 -1.66 -38.32 19.16
N ARG A 341 -1.58 -39.13 18.10
CA ARG A 341 -2.51 -40.25 17.89
C ARG A 341 -2.46 -41.24 19.04
N GLN A 342 -1.27 -41.60 19.52
CA GLN A 342 -1.12 -42.51 20.66
C GLN A 342 -1.71 -41.92 21.95
N LYS A 343 -1.56 -40.61 22.20
CA LYS A 343 -2.22 -39.91 23.31
C LYS A 343 -3.74 -39.95 23.21
N MET A 344 -4.29 -39.76 22.01
CA MET A 344 -5.75 -39.86 21.78
C MET A 344 -6.26 -41.27 22.10
N TYR A 345 -5.55 -42.32 21.64
CA TYR A 345 -5.91 -43.71 21.95
C TYR A 345 -5.79 -44.07 23.44
N THR A 346 -4.80 -43.51 24.15
CA THR A 346 -4.55 -43.83 25.57
C THR A 346 -5.42 -43.02 26.54
N HIS A 347 -5.89 -41.83 26.15
CA HIS A 347 -6.68 -40.95 27.01
C HIS A 347 -8.17 -40.85 26.67
N GLY A 348 -8.66 -41.58 25.65
CA GLY A 348 -10.08 -41.79 25.41
C GLY A 348 -10.93 -40.52 25.38
N LEU A 349 -10.82 -39.75 24.29
CA LEU A 349 -11.87 -38.84 23.84
C LEU A 349 -12.59 -39.45 22.64
#